data_AF-A0A349Q2K3-F1
#
_entry.id   AF-A0A349Q2K3-F1
#
_cell.length_a   1.000
_cell.length_b   1.000
_cell.length_c   1.000
_cell.angle_alpha   90.00
_cell.angle_beta   90.00
_cell.angle_gamma   90.00
#
_symmetry.space_group_name_H-M   'P 1'
#
loop_
_entity.id
_entity.type
_entity.pdbx_description
1 polymer ?
#
loop_
_entity_poly.entity_id
_entity_poly.type
_entity_poly.pdbx_seq_one_letter_code
_entity_poly.pdbx_strand_id
1 'polypeptide(L)' 'MKKKVYHFSVSFVGLEMNYHGTCETNFKEISDIVLVAKIELAKKLELWELKGDMIKSFEIYHYDNSTENIIFGYIKDC' A
#
# COMPACT_ATOMS: atom_id res chain seq x y z
N MET A 1 4.73 -12.98 -18.83
CA MET A 1 4.84 -11.51 -18.65
C MET A 1 5.64 -11.23 -17.39
N LYS A 2 6.58 -10.29 -17.41
CA LYS A 2 7.38 -9.93 -16.23
C LYS A 2 6.50 -9.13 -15.26
N LYS A 3 6.45 -9.52 -13.98
CA LYS A 3 5.75 -8.77 -12.94
C LYS A 3 6.57 -7.53 -12.56
N LYS A 4 5.89 -6.43 -12.25
CA LYS A 4 6.46 -5.23 -11.65
C LYS A 4 6.27 -5.29 -10.14
N VAL A 5 7.26 -4.82 -9.40
CA VAL A 5 7.20 -4.65 -7.94
C VAL A 5 6.62 -3.27 -7.65
N TYR A 6 5.62 -3.23 -6.79
CA TYR A 6 5.10 -2.00 -6.19
C TYR A 6 5.37 -2.05 -4.69
N HIS A 7 5.69 -0.89 -4.14
CA HIS A 7 5.84 -0.65 -2.72
C HIS A 7 4.57 0.02 -2.21
N PHE A 8 4.25 -0.21 -0.93
CA PHE A 8 3.21 0.55 -0.28
C PHE A 8 3.61 0.91 1.14
N SER A 9 3.17 2.08 1.59
CA SER A 9 3.34 2.55 2.97
C SER A 9 1.97 2.76 3.61
N VAL A 10 1.86 2.45 4.90
CA VAL A 10 0.63 2.63 5.68
C VAL A 10 0.94 3.19 7.06
N SER A 11 0.11 4.13 7.51
CA SER A 11 0.09 4.64 8.88
C SER A 11 -1.30 4.51 9.50
N PHE A 12 -1.40 4.56 10.81
CA PHE A 12 -2.65 4.29 11.54
C PHE A 12 -3.04 5.43 12.47
N VAL A 13 -4.35 5.65 12.61
CA VAL A 13 -4.91 6.62 13.55
C VAL A 13 -4.69 6.13 14.98
N GLY A 14 -4.11 6.98 15.82
CA GLY A 14 -3.90 6.69 17.24
C GLY A 14 -2.77 5.71 17.55
N LEU A 15 -1.97 5.29 16.55
CA LEU A 15 -0.82 4.42 16.73
C LEU A 15 0.45 5.07 16.16
N GLU A 16 1.56 4.98 16.88
CA GLU A 16 2.89 5.33 16.36
C GLU A 16 3.49 4.18 15.53
N MET A 17 2.70 3.66 14.59
CA MET A 17 3.10 2.55 13.73
C MET A 17 3.03 2.98 12.26
N ASN A 18 4.13 2.73 11.56
CA ASN A 18 4.20 2.79 10.10
C ASN A 18 4.65 1.43 9.58
N TYR A 19 4.05 0.99 8.48
CA TYR A 19 4.46 -0.24 7.82
C TYR A 19 4.75 0.01 6.34
N HIS A 20 5.84 -0.60 5.87
CA HIS A 20 6.23 -0.64 4.47
C HIS A 20 6.12 -2.07 3.96
N GLY A 21 5.36 -2.25 2.89
CA GLY A 21 5.13 -3.52 2.24
C GLY A 21 5.45 -3.48 0.75
N THR A 22 5.37 -4.64 0.11
CA THR A 22 5.51 -4.77 -1.34
C THR A 22 4.45 -5.72 -1.89
N CYS A 23 4.12 -5.55 -3.16
CA CYS A 23 3.33 -6.51 -3.93
C CYS A 23 3.86 -6.60 -5.36
N GLU A 24 3.63 -7.74 -6.01
CA GLU A 24 4.06 -7.99 -7.39
C GLU A 24 2.87 -8.26 -8.30
N THR A 25 2.77 -7.51 -9.40
CA THR A 25 1.70 -7.71 -10.38
C THR A 25 2.13 -7.33 -11.80
N ASN A 26 1.40 -7.83 -12.80
CA ASN A 26 1.50 -7.40 -14.20
C ASN A 26 0.31 -6.50 -14.62
N PHE A 27 -0.56 -6.13 -13.69
CA PHE A 27 -1.64 -5.18 -13.96
C PHE A 27 -1.10 -3.81 -14.33
N LYS A 28 -1.83 -3.12 -15.22
CA LYS A 28 -1.52 -1.76 -15.67
C LYS A 28 -2.47 -0.72 -15.09
N GLU A 29 -3.72 -1.12 -14.85
CA GLU A 29 -4.71 -0.25 -14.25
C GLU A 29 -4.39 -0.01 -12.77
N ILE A 30 -4.41 1.26 -12.36
CA ILE A 30 -4.10 1.65 -10.98
C ILE A 30 -5.06 0.99 -9.99
N SER A 31 -6.35 0.86 -10.33
CA SER A 31 -7.35 0.20 -9.47
C SER A 31 -7.00 -1.25 -9.14
N ASP A 32 -6.46 -1.98 -10.11
CA ASP A 32 -6.07 -3.39 -9.94
C ASP A 32 -4.79 -3.50 -9.10
N ILE A 33 -3.83 -2.61 -9.31
CA ILE A 33 -2.61 -2.53 -8.49
C ILE A 33 -2.97 -2.20 -7.03
N VAL A 34 -3.88 -1.25 -6.83
CA VAL A 34 -4.39 -0.88 -5.50
C VAL A 34 -5.08 -2.08 -4.83
N LEU A 35 -5.89 -2.84 -5.57
CA LEU A 35 -6.54 -4.03 -5.04
C LEU A 35 -5.53 -5.07 -4.55
N VAL A 36 -4.49 -5.35 -5.34
CA VAL A 36 -3.41 -6.29 -4.95
C VAL A 36 -2.69 -5.80 -3.70
N ALA A 37 -2.31 -4.52 -3.64
CA ALA A 37 -1.66 -3.94 -2.46
C ALA A 37 -2.56 -4.00 -1.21
N LYS A 38 -3.86 -3.75 -1.36
CA LYS A 38 -4.84 -3.88 -0.25
C LYS A 38 -5.00 -5.31 0.23
N ILE A 39 -4.94 -6.30 -0.66
CA ILE A 39 -4.97 -7.72 -0.27
C ILE A 39 -3.73 -8.07 0.55
N GLU A 40 -2.54 -7.63 0.14
CA GLU A 40 -1.32 -7.85 0.93
C GLU A 40 -1.36 -7.13 2.29
N LEU A 41 -1.87 -5.90 2.31
CA LEU A 41 -2.07 -5.16 3.56
C LEU A 41 -3.09 -5.88 4.47
N ALA A 42 -4.20 -6.38 3.94
CA ALA A 42 -5.24 -7.05 4.72
C ALA A 42 -4.70 -8.27 5.50
N LYS A 43 -3.81 -9.06 4.88
CA LYS A 43 -3.12 -10.18 5.57
C LYS A 43 -2.31 -9.71 6.76
N LYS A 44 -1.70 -8.52 6.68
CA LYS A 44 -0.94 -7.92 7.79
C LYS A 44 -1.84 -7.36 8.87
N LEU A 45 -2.92 -6.68 8.49
CA LEU A 45 -3.92 -6.17 9.43
C LEU A 45 -4.50 -7.28 10.30
N GLU A 46 -4.82 -8.43 9.71
CA GLU A 46 -5.30 -9.62 10.43
C GLU A 46 -4.30 -10.08 11.49
N LEU A 47 -3.01 -10.16 11.15
CA LEU A 47 -1.95 -10.57 12.08
C LEU A 47 -1.70 -9.57 13.21
N TRP A 48 -2.02 -8.30 12.99
CA TRP A 48 -1.88 -7.24 14.01
C TRP A 48 -3.17 -6.95 14.76
N GLU A 49 -4.25 -7.69 14.47
CA GLU A 49 -5.58 -7.46 15.03
C GLU A 49 -6.09 -6.02 14.76
N LEU A 50 -5.66 -5.42 13.65
CA LEU A 50 -6.04 -4.08 13.21
C LEU A 50 -7.14 -4.13 12.14
N LYS A 51 -7.91 -3.04 12.04
CA LYS A 51 -8.97 -2.88 11.04
C LYS A 51 -8.64 -1.77 10.04
N GLY A 52 -9.23 -1.85 8.86
CA GLY A 52 -8.97 -0.89 7.77
C GLY A 52 -9.44 0.55 8.06
N ASP A 53 -10.43 0.73 8.93
CA ASP A 53 -10.91 2.05 9.38
C ASP A 53 -9.91 2.82 10.27
N MET A 54 -8.94 2.09 10.83
CA MET A 54 -7.80 2.63 11.56
C MET A 54 -6.70 3.16 10.64
N ILE A 55 -6.74 2.91 9.32
CA ILE A 55 -5.75 3.44 8.39
C ILE A 55 -5.89 4.96 8.32
N LYS A 56 -4.78 5.66 8.61
CA LYS A 56 -4.66 7.11 8.49
C LYS A 56 -4.16 7.51 7.11
N SER A 57 -3.11 6.85 6.61
CA SER A 57 -2.61 7.06 5.26
C SER A 57 -2.23 5.74 4.61
N PHE A 58 -2.39 5.67 3.29
CA PHE A 58 -1.96 4.55 2.47
C PHE A 58 -1.47 5.05 1.12
N GLU A 59 -0.21 4.78 0.80
CA GLU A 59 0.42 5.20 -0.45
C GLU A 59 1.00 4.00 -1.19
N ILE A 60 0.96 4.03 -2.51
CA ILE A 60 1.55 3.01 -3.38
C ILE A 60 2.44 3.70 -4.39
N TYR A 61 3.64 3.16 -4.57
CA TYR A 61 4.66 3.70 -5.47
C TYR A 61 5.52 2.61 -6.09
N HIS A 62 6.30 2.96 -7.10
CA HIS A 62 7.36 2.11 -7.64
C HIS A 62 8.61 2.93 -7.95
N TYR A 63 9.74 2.26 -8.05
CA TYR A 63 10.99 2.87 -8.48
C TYR A 63 11.25 2.60 -9.96
N ASP A 64 11.43 3.66 -10.75
CA ASP A 64 11.96 3.59 -12.11
C ASP A 64 13.31 4.30 -12.12
N ASN A 65 14.41 3.55 -12.33
CA ASN A 65 15.79 4.08 -12.30
C ASN A 65 16.09 4.95 -11.07
N SER A 66 15.79 4.43 -9.87
CA SER A 66 15.94 5.13 -8.58
C SER A 66 15.03 6.34 -8.36
N THR A 67 14.12 6.63 -9.28
CA THR A 67 13.09 7.66 -9.09
C THR A 67 11.83 7.03 -8.52
N GLU A 68 11.36 7.53 -7.39
CA GLU A 68 10.08 7.13 -6.80
C GLU A 68 8.91 7.74 -7.57
N ASN A 69 7.93 6.91 -7.93
CA ASN A 69 6.73 7.33 -8.63
C ASN A 69 5.50 6.87 -7.83
N ILE A 70 4.83 7.81 -7.18
CA ILE A 70 3.56 7.56 -6.46
C ILE A 70 2.45 7.40 -7.48
N ILE A 71 1.71 6.30 -7.40
CA ILE A 71 0.59 6.00 -8.31
C ILE A 71 -0.77 6.05 -7.60
N PHE A 72 -0.77 6.01 -6.27
CA PHE A 72 -1.97 6.10 -5.45
C PHE A 72 -1.62 6.66 -4.08
N GLY A 73 -2.42 7.60 -3.59
CA GLY A 73 -2.30 8.15 -2.24
C GLY A 73 -3.68 8.33 -1.63
N TYR A 74 -3.79 7.93 -0.37
CA TYR A 74 -4.95 8.15 0.48
C TYR A 74 -4.47 8.74 1.81
N ILE A 75 -5.13 9.80 2.25
CA ILE A 75 -4.96 10.38 3.58
C ILE A 75 -6.36 10.64 4.13
N LYS A 76 -6.64 10.16 5.34
CA LYS A 76 -7.87 10.45 6.07
C LYS A 76 -7.75 11.84 6.68
N ASP A 77 -8.66 12.75 6.32
CA ASP A 77 -8.80 14.02 7.02
C ASP A 77 -9.24 13.73 8.47
N CYS A 78 -8.47 14.23 9.43
CA CYS A 78 -8.72 14.06 10.87
C CYS A 78 -9.45 15.28 11.45
#